data_AF-A0A960MXM7-F1
#
_entry.id   AF-A0A960MXM7-F1
#
_cell.length_a   1.000
_cell.length_b   1.000
_cell.length_c   1.000
_cell.angle_alpha   90.00
_cell.angle_beta   90.00
_cell.angle_gamma   90.00
#
_symmetry.space_group_name_H-M   'P 1'
#
loop_
_entity.id
_entity.type
_entity.pdbx_description
1 polymer ?
#
loop_
_entity_poly.entity_id
_entity_poly.type
_entity_poly.pdbx_seq_one_letter_code
_entity_poly.pdbx_strand_id
1 'polypeptide(L)'
;MADQFTEIIKQGWGGRMKNAFGGIVAGILLTIISFPVLFLNEGRAKKRHQSLQEGAGIVISVPSDQIDPANEGRLVHVSGNAEAGGTLSDPQFGVSLSSALKLRRKVEMYQWVQEERSETKNKVGGGTEKATTYSYVKKWSSKLQKSGDFK
;
A
#
# COMPACT_ATOMS: atom_id res chain seq x y z
N MET A 1 -17.48 -20.45 15.41
CA MET A 1 -16.64 -21.51 14.83
C MET A 1 -16.42 -21.12 13.38
N ALA A 2 -15.18 -20.92 12.94
CA ALA A 2 -14.90 -20.55 11.55
C ALA A 2 -14.94 -21.83 10.71
N ASP A 3 -15.72 -21.83 9.64
CA ASP A 3 -15.69 -22.93 8.69
C ASP A 3 -14.30 -22.96 8.02
N GLN A 4 -13.76 -24.15 7.81
CA GLN A 4 -12.46 -24.36 7.19
C GLN A 4 -12.57 -25.34 6.01
N PHE A 5 -11.96 -24.99 4.89
CA PHE A 5 -11.84 -25.83 3.70
C PHE A 5 -10.35 -26.02 3.38
N THR A 6 -9.91 -27.25 3.11
CA THR A 6 -8.49 -27.51 2.78
C THR A 6 -8.36 -28.13 1.41
N GLU A 7 -7.60 -27.48 0.53
CA GLU A 7 -7.26 -27.94 -0.81
C GLU A 7 -5.83 -28.49 -0.83
N ILE A 8 -5.64 -29.70 -1.37
CA ILE A 8 -4.33 -30.35 -1.46
C ILE A 8 -3.92 -30.46 -2.92
N ILE A 9 -2.87 -29.74 -3.29
CA ILE A 9 -2.27 -29.78 -4.63
C ILE A 9 -0.98 -30.60 -4.57
N LYS A 10 -0.88 -31.61 -5.43
CA LYS A 10 0.31 -32.49 -5.54
C LYS A 10 1.16 -32.06 -6.73
N GLN A 11 2.44 -31.83 -6.50
CA GLN A 11 3.41 -31.55 -7.56
C GLN A 11 4.44 -32.67 -7.66
N GLY A 12 4.66 -33.15 -8.89
CA GLY A 12 5.65 -34.18 -9.20
C GLY A 12 7.08 -33.62 -9.34
N TRP A 13 8.07 -34.49 -9.15
CA TRP A 13 9.49 -34.16 -9.19
C TRP A 13 9.94 -33.50 -10.50
N GLY A 14 9.52 -34.01 -11.66
CA GLY A 14 9.87 -33.43 -12.97
C GLY A 14 9.33 -32.01 -13.19
N GLY A 15 8.12 -31.73 -12.68
CA GLY A 15 7.54 -30.38 -12.71
C GLY A 15 8.29 -29.39 -11.83
N ARG A 16 8.77 -29.83 -10.66
CA ARG A 16 9.62 -29.02 -9.77
C ARG A 16 10.96 -28.68 -10.41
N MET A 17 11.60 -29.67 -11.04
CA MET A 17 12.90 -29.47 -11.70
C MET A 17 12.80 -28.51 -12.89
N LYS A 18 11.78 -28.65 -13.76
CA LYS A 18 11.56 -27.73 -14.88
C LYS A 18 11.32 -26.29 -14.41
N ASN A 19 10.51 -26.11 -13.35
CA ASN A 19 10.29 -24.80 -12.76
C ASN A 19 11.55 -24.21 -12.11
N ALA A 20 12.39 -25.05 -11.49
CA ALA A 20 13.65 -24.61 -10.89
C ALA A 20 14.64 -24.09 -11.94
N PHE A 21 14.80 -24.77 -13.08
CA PHE A 21 15.65 -24.28 -14.18
C PHE A 21 15.12 -22.99 -14.80
N GLY A 22 13.80 -22.86 -14.99
CA GLY A 22 13.19 -21.61 -15.41
C GLY A 22 13.40 -20.48 -14.39
N GLY A 23 13.38 -20.80 -13.10
CA GLY A 23 13.65 -19.87 -12.01
C GLY A 23 15.07 -19.30 -12.03
N ILE A 24 16.07 -20.07 -12.43
CA ILE A 24 17.47 -19.59 -12.54
C ILE A 24 17.59 -18.53 -13.63
N VAL A 25 17.05 -18.79 -14.83
CA VAL A 25 17.11 -17.84 -15.96
C VAL A 25 16.34 -16.57 -15.61
N ALA A 26 15.13 -16.72 -15.03
CA ALA A 26 14.36 -15.58 -14.55
C ALA A 26 15.11 -14.79 -13.47
N GLY A 27 15.80 -15.47 -12.56
CA GLY A 27 16.63 -14.86 -11.52
C GLY A 27 17.75 -14.00 -12.12
N ILE A 28 18.51 -14.54 -13.09
CA ILE A 28 19.59 -13.80 -13.76
C ILE A 28 19.05 -12.57 -14.48
N LEU A 29 17.93 -12.71 -15.20
CA LEU A 29 17.28 -11.58 -15.88
C LEU A 29 16.82 -10.51 -14.87
N LEU A 30 16.19 -10.91 -13.77
CA LEU A 30 15.78 -10.00 -12.70
C LEU A 30 16.98 -9.30 -12.06
N THR A 31 18.10 -9.99 -11.86
CA THR A 31 19.34 -9.39 -11.36
C THR A 31 19.88 -8.34 -12.33
N ILE A 32 19.90 -8.62 -13.64
CA ILE A 32 20.37 -7.63 -14.63
C ILE A 32 19.44 -6.41 -14.66
N ILE A 33 18.12 -6.62 -14.60
CA ILE A 33 17.11 -5.54 -14.62
C ILE A 33 17.10 -4.74 -13.31
N SER A 34 17.48 -5.34 -12.19
CA SER A 34 17.47 -4.65 -10.89
C SER A 34 18.46 -3.47 -10.87
N PHE A 35 19.61 -3.57 -11.53
CA PHE A 35 20.59 -2.49 -11.59
C PHE A 35 20.05 -1.19 -12.22
N PRO A 36 19.50 -1.17 -13.45
CA PRO A 36 18.93 0.06 -14.01
C PRO A 36 17.72 0.55 -13.21
N VAL A 37 16.88 -0.34 -12.66
CA VAL A 37 15.75 0.05 -11.81
C VAL A 37 16.24 0.76 -10.54
N LEU A 38 17.25 0.20 -9.87
CA LEU A 38 17.85 0.79 -8.67
C LEU A 38 18.54 2.11 -9.01
N PHE A 39 19.29 2.17 -10.10
CA PHE A 39 19.95 3.41 -10.54
C PHE A 39 18.96 4.53 -10.83
N LEU A 40 17.84 4.23 -11.50
CA LEU A 40 16.77 5.21 -11.73
C LEU A 40 16.11 5.65 -10.42
N ASN A 41 15.91 4.73 -9.48
CA ASN A 41 15.33 5.05 -8.19
C ASN A 41 16.28 5.92 -7.35
N GLU A 42 17.55 5.55 -7.27
CA GLU A 42 18.59 6.28 -6.52
C GLU A 42 18.89 7.64 -7.15
N GLY A 43 18.97 7.72 -8.47
CA GLY A 43 19.11 9.00 -9.18
C GLY A 43 17.99 9.98 -8.86
N ARG A 44 16.73 9.50 -8.83
CA ARG A 44 15.58 10.33 -8.39
C ARG A 44 15.68 10.72 -6.92
N ALA A 45 16.10 9.79 -6.05
CA ALA A 45 16.24 10.05 -4.61
C ALA A 45 17.33 11.11 -4.34
N LYS A 46 18.50 10.97 -4.96
CA LYS A 46 19.61 11.91 -4.87
C LYS A 46 19.23 13.28 -5.41
N LYS A 47 18.63 13.35 -6.61
CA LYS A 47 18.18 14.61 -7.19
C LYS A 47 17.18 15.32 -6.29
N ARG A 48 16.21 14.59 -5.72
CA ARG A 48 15.25 15.14 -4.76
C ARG A 48 15.94 15.65 -3.50
N HIS A 49 16.89 14.88 -2.96
CA HIS A 49 17.64 15.28 -1.77
C HIS A 49 18.42 16.58 -2.01
N GLN A 50 19.14 16.68 -3.13
CA GLN A 50 19.86 17.88 -3.53
C GLN A 50 18.92 19.07 -3.72
N SER A 51 17.82 18.90 -4.48
CA SER A 51 16.86 20.00 -4.69
C SER A 51 16.18 20.48 -3.41
N LEU A 52 15.92 19.56 -2.46
CA LEU A 52 15.36 19.92 -1.15
C LEU A 52 16.39 20.62 -0.28
N GLN A 53 17.66 20.21 -0.34
CA GLN A 53 18.74 20.85 0.40
C GLN A 53 19.02 22.27 -0.14
N GLU A 54 19.07 22.42 -1.47
CA GLU A 54 19.16 23.72 -2.14
C GLU A 54 17.97 24.60 -1.74
N GLY A 55 16.74 24.08 -1.86
CA GLY A 55 15.52 24.77 -1.45
C GLY A 55 15.55 25.19 0.02
N ALA A 56 15.93 24.28 0.93
CA ALA A 56 16.06 24.58 2.35
C ALA A 56 17.14 25.64 2.67
N GLY A 57 18.18 25.74 1.84
CA GLY A 57 19.23 26.76 1.98
C GLY A 57 18.80 28.15 1.51
N ILE A 58 17.86 28.25 0.55
CA ILE A 58 17.41 29.53 -0.01
C ILE A 58 16.03 29.98 0.49
N VAL A 59 15.26 29.08 1.11
CA VAL A 59 13.90 29.36 1.58
C VAL A 59 13.92 30.38 2.70
N ILE A 60 13.01 31.35 2.62
CA ILE A 60 12.75 32.30 3.71
C ILE A 60 11.39 32.03 4.31
N SER A 61 11.28 32.03 5.63
CA SER A 61 9.98 31.99 6.29
C SER A 61 9.41 33.40 6.37
N VAL A 62 8.19 33.58 5.89
CA VAL A 62 7.49 34.87 5.90
C VAL A 62 6.14 34.76 6.61
N PRO A 63 5.63 35.86 7.18
CA PRO A 63 4.29 35.89 7.77
C PRO A 63 3.20 35.54 6.74
N SER A 64 2.08 34.95 7.20
CA SER A 64 0.98 34.54 6.33
C SER A 64 -0.04 35.63 6.03
N ASP A 65 0.03 36.75 6.74
CA ASP A 65 -0.95 37.85 6.74
C ASP A 65 -0.58 38.98 5.77
N GLN A 66 0.64 39.00 5.23
CA GLN A 66 1.16 40.10 4.42
C GLN A 66 1.94 39.60 3.20
N ILE A 67 1.75 40.27 2.08
CA ILE A 67 2.51 40.06 0.84
C ILE A 67 3.55 41.17 0.75
N ASP A 68 4.82 40.80 0.78
CA ASP A 68 5.95 41.72 0.62
C ASP A 68 6.52 41.59 -0.81
N PRO A 69 6.37 42.62 -1.68
CA PRO A 69 6.92 42.62 -3.03
C PRO A 69 8.44 42.40 -3.09
N ALA A 70 9.18 42.64 -2.00
CA ALA A 70 10.62 42.39 -1.94
C ALA A 70 10.98 40.89 -2.01
N ASN A 71 10.00 40.00 -1.83
CA ASN A 71 10.20 38.55 -1.91
C ASN A 71 9.78 37.93 -3.25
N GLU A 72 9.41 38.75 -4.24
CA GLU A 72 9.02 38.28 -5.57
C GLU A 72 10.13 37.44 -6.22
N GLY A 73 9.75 36.28 -6.78
CA GLY A 73 10.70 35.33 -7.39
C GLY A 73 11.54 34.51 -6.41
N ARG A 74 11.36 34.66 -5.08
CA ARG A 74 12.07 33.87 -4.07
C ARG A 74 11.25 32.65 -3.62
N LEU A 75 11.95 31.61 -3.15
CA LEU A 75 11.30 30.49 -2.47
C LEU A 75 10.91 30.92 -1.06
N VAL A 76 9.61 30.90 -0.76
CA VAL A 76 9.06 31.29 0.55
C VAL A 76 8.38 30.11 1.24
N HIS A 77 8.48 30.08 2.57
CA HIS A 77 7.74 29.20 3.44
C HIS A 77 6.78 30.04 4.29
N VAL A 78 5.51 29.63 4.34
CA VAL A 78 4.47 30.31 5.10
C VAL A 78 3.81 29.29 6.01
N SER A 79 3.63 29.66 7.27
CA SER A 79 2.88 28.87 8.24
C SER A 79 1.91 29.78 8.97
N GLY A 80 0.66 29.33 9.10
CA GLY A 80 -0.41 30.10 9.72
C GLY A 80 -1.54 29.20 10.19
N ASN A 81 -2.47 29.78 10.93
CA ASN A 81 -3.66 29.06 11.37
C ASN A 81 -4.59 28.80 10.18
N ALA A 82 -5.03 27.55 10.00
CA ALA A 82 -6.00 27.20 8.98
C ALA A 82 -7.40 27.24 9.60
N GLU A 83 -8.21 28.21 9.18
CA GLU A 83 -9.57 28.40 9.69
C GLU A 83 -10.61 27.95 8.65
N ALA A 84 -11.55 27.12 9.09
CA ALA A 84 -12.70 26.75 8.29
C ALA A 84 -13.87 27.68 8.62
N GLY A 85 -14.26 28.54 7.67
CA GLY A 85 -15.40 29.46 7.85
C GLY A 85 -16.78 28.81 7.74
N GLY A 86 -16.86 27.54 7.33
CA GLY A 86 -18.12 26.84 7.08
C GLY A 86 -18.42 25.72 8.09
N THR A 87 -19.67 25.25 8.06
CA THR A 87 -20.11 24.07 8.81
C THR A 87 -20.01 22.83 7.93
N LEU A 88 -19.28 21.81 8.37
CA LEU A 88 -19.27 20.50 7.73
C LEU A 88 -20.37 19.63 8.33
N SER A 89 -21.20 19.00 7.49
CA SER A 89 -22.31 18.19 7.95
C SER A 89 -22.34 16.80 7.30
N ASP A 90 -22.78 15.84 8.11
CA ASP A 90 -23.22 14.52 7.71
C ASP A 90 -24.72 14.38 8.04
N PRO A 91 -25.63 14.71 7.11
CA PRO A 91 -27.07 14.67 7.39
C PRO A 91 -27.60 13.26 7.70
N GLN A 92 -26.96 12.23 7.14
CA GLN A 92 -27.40 10.83 7.31
C GLN A 92 -27.19 10.36 8.75
N PHE A 93 -26.14 10.83 9.42
CA PHE A 93 -25.81 10.47 10.79
C PHE A 93 -26.01 11.63 11.79
N GLY A 94 -26.59 12.74 11.34
CA GLY A 94 -26.86 13.91 12.18
C GLY A 94 -25.60 14.62 12.72
N VAL A 95 -24.46 14.49 12.05
CA VAL A 95 -23.22 15.18 12.46
C VAL A 95 -23.19 16.59 11.87
N SER A 96 -22.84 17.57 12.69
CA SER A 96 -22.64 18.95 12.29
C SER A 96 -21.46 19.52 13.07
N LEU A 97 -20.44 20.02 12.37
CA LEU A 97 -19.22 20.55 12.94
C LEU A 97 -18.96 21.94 12.36
N SER A 98 -18.97 22.96 13.22
CA SER A 98 -18.41 24.27 12.89
C SER A 98 -16.89 24.23 13.00
N SER A 99 -16.19 25.03 12.18
CA SER A 99 -14.74 25.22 12.27
C SER A 99 -13.88 23.97 12.05
N ALA A 100 -14.44 22.92 11.44
CA ALA A 100 -13.69 21.73 11.05
C ALA A 100 -13.10 21.87 9.65
N LEU A 101 -11.79 21.62 9.49
CA LEU A 101 -11.11 21.65 8.19
C LEU A 101 -11.52 20.48 7.27
N LYS A 102 -11.87 19.33 7.86
CA LYS A 102 -12.20 18.11 7.12
C LYS A 102 -13.09 17.18 7.92
N LEU A 103 -14.19 16.75 7.31
CA LEU A 103 -15.05 15.67 7.80
C LEU A 103 -14.82 14.44 6.92
N ARG A 104 -14.43 13.32 7.53
CA ARG A 104 -14.19 12.05 6.82
C ARG A 104 -15.08 10.96 7.41
N ARG A 105 -16.09 10.54 6.65
CA ARG A 105 -16.86 9.33 6.97
C ARG A 105 -16.05 8.09 6.59
N LYS A 106 -15.90 7.14 7.52
CA LYS A 106 -15.36 5.80 7.24
C LYS A 106 -16.49 4.80 7.45
N VAL A 107 -16.91 4.16 6.36
CA VAL A 107 -17.95 3.12 6.38
C VAL A 107 -17.29 1.77 6.20
N GLU A 108 -17.71 0.80 7.00
CA GLU A 108 -17.24 -0.58 6.95
C GLU A 108 -18.45 -1.52 6.93
N MET A 109 -18.30 -2.66 6.27
CA MET A 109 -19.32 -3.70 6.22
C MET A 109 -18.84 -4.90 7.03
N TYR A 110 -19.68 -5.42 7.92
CA TYR A 110 -19.41 -6.67 8.64
C TYR A 110 -19.77 -7.84 7.73
N GLN A 111 -18.75 -8.42 7.13
CA GLN A 111 -18.89 -9.37 6.03
C GLN A 111 -17.90 -10.53 6.19
N TRP A 112 -18.19 -11.63 5.48
CA TRP A 112 -17.28 -12.77 5.43
C TRP A 112 -15.98 -12.40 4.70
N VAL A 113 -14.86 -12.89 5.23
CA VAL A 113 -13.55 -12.80 4.61
C VAL A 113 -12.87 -14.16 4.66
N GLN A 114 -12.35 -14.59 3.52
CA GLN A 114 -11.50 -15.77 3.39
C GLN A 114 -10.06 -15.39 3.76
N GLU A 115 -9.50 -16.14 4.69
CA GLU A 115 -8.09 -16.11 5.05
C GLU A 115 -7.43 -17.40 4.56
N GLU A 116 -6.24 -17.28 3.97
CA GLU A 116 -5.53 -18.41 3.37
C GLU A 116 -4.26 -18.71 4.16
N ARG A 117 -4.07 -19.98 4.51
CA ARG A 117 -2.82 -20.50 5.07
C ARG A 117 -2.32 -21.65 4.21
N SER A 118 -1.12 -21.52 3.66
CA SER A 118 -0.49 -22.54 2.82
C SER A 118 0.67 -23.24 3.54
N GLU A 119 0.68 -24.57 3.56
CA GLU A 119 1.78 -25.39 4.08
C GLU A 119 2.30 -26.34 2.98
N THR A 120 3.63 -26.49 2.87
CA THR A 120 4.26 -27.35 1.85
C THR A 120 5.04 -28.47 2.52
N LYS A 121 4.72 -29.72 2.18
CA LYS A 121 5.40 -30.94 2.66
C LYS A 121 6.12 -31.65 1.51
N ASN A 122 7.37 -32.02 1.73
CA ASN A 122 8.13 -32.86 0.80
C ASN A 122 7.77 -34.33 1.02
N LYS A 123 7.57 -35.08 -0.06
CA LYS A 123 7.34 -36.53 -0.01
C LYS A 123 8.64 -37.31 -0.19
N VAL A 124 8.69 -38.49 0.42
CA VAL A 124 9.67 -39.53 0.09
C VAL A 124 9.49 -39.88 -1.40
N GLY A 125 10.52 -39.66 -2.22
CA GLY A 125 10.45 -39.77 -3.68
C GLY A 125 10.41 -38.44 -4.47
N GLY A 126 10.64 -37.30 -3.81
CA GLY A 126 10.94 -36.02 -4.49
C GLY A 126 9.74 -35.15 -4.90
N GLY A 127 8.50 -35.63 -4.70
CA GLY A 127 7.28 -34.84 -4.88
C GLY A 127 7.03 -33.83 -3.74
N THR A 128 6.15 -32.86 -3.96
CA THR A 128 5.60 -31.97 -2.91
C THR A 128 4.08 -32.06 -2.83
N GLU A 129 3.57 -31.89 -1.63
CA GLU A 129 2.18 -31.59 -1.35
C GLU A 129 2.08 -30.17 -0.79
N LYS A 130 1.31 -29.32 -1.47
CA LYS A 130 0.90 -28.01 -0.94
C LYS A 130 -0.53 -28.15 -0.42
N ALA A 131 -0.71 -28.00 0.89
CA ALA A 131 -2.01 -27.95 1.53
C ALA A 131 -2.35 -26.48 1.81
N THR A 132 -3.42 -25.98 1.20
CA THR A 132 -3.94 -24.64 1.44
C THR A 132 -5.22 -24.75 2.24
N THR A 133 -5.20 -24.24 3.47
CA THR A 133 -6.38 -24.13 4.34
C THR A 133 -6.97 -22.73 4.20
N TYR A 134 -8.23 -22.68 3.78
CA TYR A 134 -9.06 -21.49 3.74
C TYR A 134 -9.93 -21.45 4.99
N SER A 135 -9.98 -20.32 5.68
CA SER A 135 -10.84 -20.10 6.84
C SER A 135 -11.72 -18.87 6.64
N TYR A 136 -12.99 -18.97 7.01
CA TYR A 136 -13.96 -17.88 6.81
C TYR A 136 -14.31 -17.22 8.14
N VAL A 137 -14.03 -15.93 8.22
CA VAL A 137 -14.31 -15.12 9.42
C VAL A 137 -15.10 -13.87 9.04
N LYS A 138 -16.06 -13.48 9.88
CA LYS A 138 -16.71 -12.18 9.71
C LYS A 138 -15.82 -11.09 10.32
N LYS A 139 -15.49 -10.07 9.53
CA LYS A 139 -14.77 -8.89 10.00
C LYS A 139 -15.28 -7.62 9.33
N TRP A 140 -15.06 -6.49 10.00
CA TRP A 140 -15.30 -5.19 9.42
C TRP A 140 -14.29 -4.93 8.30
N SER A 141 -14.78 -4.51 7.12
CA SER A 141 -13.93 -4.13 6.00
C SER A 141 -14.54 -2.96 5.24
N SER A 142 -13.71 -1.98 4.89
CA SER A 142 -14.09 -0.83 4.06
C SER A 142 -14.16 -1.14 2.56
N LYS A 143 -13.87 -2.38 2.17
CA LYS A 143 -13.95 -2.89 0.79
C LYS A 143 -14.93 -4.05 0.73
N LEU A 144 -15.67 -4.17 -0.38
CA LEU A 144 -16.55 -5.30 -0.62
C LEU A 144 -15.74 -6.59 -0.82
N GLN A 145 -16.15 -7.65 -0.14
CA GLN A 145 -15.57 -8.98 -0.21
C GLN A 145 -16.58 -9.85 -0.97
N LYS A 146 -16.20 -10.30 -2.17
CA LYS A 146 -17.06 -11.13 -3.02
C LYS A 146 -17.07 -12.56 -2.48
N SER A 147 -17.88 -12.83 -1.47
CA SER A 147 -17.93 -14.15 -0.83
C SER A 147 -18.42 -15.27 -1.76
N GLY A 148 -19.06 -14.94 -2.89
CA GLY A 148 -19.40 -15.91 -3.94
C GLY A 148 -18.19 -16.46 -4.69
N ASP A 149 -17.03 -15.78 -4.62
CA ASP A 149 -15.77 -16.21 -5.22
C ASP A 149 -14.87 -16.93 -4.19
N PHE A 150 -15.37 -17.14 -2.96
CA PHE A 150 -14.63 -17.88 -1.94
C PHE A 150 -14.54 -19.36 -2.32
N LYS A 151 -13.45 -19.98 -1.89
CA LYS A 151 -13.12 -21.38 -2.15
C LYS A 151 -13.94 -22.34 -1.31
#